data_AF-A0AAQ4E287-F1
#
_entry.id   AF-A0AAQ4E287-F1
#
_cell.length_a   1.000
_cell.length_b   1.000
_cell.length_c   1.000
_cell.angle_alpha   90.00
_cell.angle_beta   90.00
_cell.angle_gamma   90.00
#
_symmetry.space_group_name_H-M   'P 1'
#
loop_
_entity.id
_entity.type
_entity.pdbx_description
1 polymer ?
#
loop_
_entity_poly.entity_id
_entity_poly.type
_entity_poly.pdbx_seq_one_letter_code
_entity_poly.pdbx_strand_id
1 'polypeptide(L)'
;MNSQINIEAYEDRVGPETESVYTDDFFESLDGVANGLDNVDSHARRLSELLEELPRAESLRDVELRTLEFDKDDDNNFHMDFITAASNLRAANYEIAPADRLKSKLIAGKIIPAIATTTSLVAGLACLELYKLVQGHDKAELFKNGFVNLALPFFGFSEPIAPVKKKYRGAEFTLWDYIEVQGEMTLREFLDHFKENHGVEIFMLSEGVCLLYAGYMPPSYYQDRFKMPPVRVHSVQGARLSAGSLWSSASMREHPSRTQTRGILSAAASASSPVISC
;
A
#
# COMPACT_ATOMS: atom_id res chain seq x y z
N MET A 1 12.41 -13.19 -47.00
CA MET A 1 13.03 -14.08 -45.98
C MET A 1 14.03 -14.95 -46.71
N ASN A 2 15.28 -15.05 -46.26
CA ASN A 2 16.33 -15.76 -46.98
C ASN A 2 16.08 -17.28 -46.90
N SER A 3 15.86 -17.93 -48.04
CA SER A 3 15.55 -19.36 -48.15
C SER A 3 16.75 -20.28 -47.92
N GLN A 4 17.95 -19.72 -47.72
CA GLN A 4 19.18 -20.47 -47.41
C GLN A 4 19.49 -20.50 -45.91
N ILE A 5 18.70 -19.84 -45.07
CA ILE A 5 18.88 -19.87 -43.61
C ILE A 5 18.41 -21.22 -43.08
N ASN A 6 19.35 -22.00 -42.54
CA ASN A 6 19.07 -23.21 -41.75
C ASN A 6 19.27 -22.88 -40.26
N ILE A 7 18.25 -23.05 -39.44
CA ILE A 7 18.31 -22.83 -37.98
C ILE A 7 17.93 -24.12 -37.30
N GLU A 8 18.85 -24.66 -36.51
CA GLU A 8 18.63 -25.81 -35.66
C GLU A 8 18.72 -25.38 -34.20
N ALA A 9 17.70 -25.74 -33.40
CA ALA A 9 17.63 -25.40 -32.00
C ALA A 9 18.11 -26.60 -31.16
N TYR A 10 19.05 -26.35 -30.26
CA TYR A 10 19.54 -27.31 -29.29
C TYR A 10 19.12 -26.88 -27.88
N GLU A 11 18.60 -27.82 -27.10
CA GLU A 11 18.15 -27.58 -25.72
C GLU A 11 19.10 -28.15 -24.67
N ASP A 12 20.17 -28.83 -25.09
CA ASP A 12 21.13 -29.41 -24.16
C ASP A 12 21.90 -28.30 -23.44
N ARG A 13 22.10 -28.50 -22.13
CA ARG A 13 22.85 -27.57 -21.30
C ARG A 13 24.31 -27.60 -21.69
N VAL A 14 24.83 -26.48 -22.19
CA VAL A 14 26.26 -26.34 -22.48
C VAL A 14 27.07 -26.42 -21.17
N GLY A 15 27.75 -27.55 -20.98
CA GLY A 15 28.59 -27.86 -19.83
C GLY A 15 29.56 -29.02 -20.11
N PRO A 16 30.43 -29.38 -19.16
CA PRO A 16 31.39 -30.49 -19.29
C PRO A 16 30.73 -31.83 -19.69
N GLU A 17 29.48 -32.02 -19.29
CA GLU A 17 28.66 -33.19 -19.62
C GLU A 17 28.29 -33.30 -21.12
N THR A 18 28.26 -32.19 -21.84
CA THR A 18 27.87 -32.09 -23.27
C THR A 18 29.04 -31.71 -24.19
N GLU A 19 30.27 -31.67 -23.67
CA GLU A 19 31.47 -31.28 -24.42
C GLU A 19 31.73 -32.21 -25.62
N SER A 20 31.28 -33.47 -25.53
CA SER A 20 31.33 -34.43 -26.64
C SER A 20 30.31 -34.17 -27.76
N VAL A 21 29.28 -33.35 -27.48
CA VAL A 21 28.23 -32.96 -28.44
C VAL A 21 28.60 -31.64 -29.10
N TYR A 22 29.15 -30.70 -28.33
CA TYR A 22 29.57 -29.36 -28.78
C TYR A 22 31.08 -29.28 -28.99
N THR A 23 31.59 -30.04 -29.96
CA THR A 23 33.02 -30.10 -30.29
C THR A 23 33.45 -28.94 -31.21
N ASP A 24 34.76 -28.79 -31.41
CA ASP A 24 35.30 -27.81 -32.37
C ASP A 24 34.75 -28.06 -33.79
N ASP A 25 34.66 -29.32 -34.23
CA ASP A 25 34.06 -29.70 -35.52
C ASP A 25 32.59 -29.23 -35.66
N PHE A 26 31.82 -29.27 -34.55
CA PHE A 26 30.45 -28.77 -34.53
C PHE A 26 30.42 -27.25 -34.73
N PHE A 27 31.21 -26.48 -33.97
CA PHE A 27 31.23 -25.02 -34.07
C PHE A 27 31.80 -24.51 -35.40
N GLU A 28 32.83 -25.18 -35.94
CA GLU A 28 33.42 -24.82 -37.25
C GLU A 28 32.45 -25.04 -38.42
N SER A 29 31.45 -25.93 -38.26
CA SER A 29 30.43 -26.19 -39.27
C SER A 29 29.32 -25.12 -39.35
N LEU A 30 29.26 -24.20 -38.38
CA LEU A 30 28.18 -23.22 -38.24
C LEU A 30 28.60 -21.83 -38.72
N ASP A 31 27.71 -21.14 -39.43
CA ASP A 31 27.91 -19.72 -39.79
C ASP A 31 27.70 -18.78 -38.60
N GLY A 32 27.00 -19.23 -37.54
CA GLY A 32 26.75 -18.44 -36.35
C GLY A 32 25.99 -19.21 -35.26
N VAL A 33 26.19 -18.82 -34.01
CA VAL A 33 25.56 -19.41 -32.83
C VAL A 33 24.88 -18.31 -32.00
N ALA A 34 23.63 -18.54 -31.63
CA ALA A 34 22.90 -17.70 -30.69
C ALA A 34 22.57 -18.52 -29.44
N ASN A 35 23.27 -18.27 -28.33
CA ASN A 35 23.08 -18.98 -27.07
C ASN A 35 22.35 -18.11 -26.04
N GLY A 36 21.38 -18.69 -25.33
CA GLY A 36 20.75 -18.11 -24.14
C GLY A 36 21.63 -18.38 -22.92
N LEU A 37 22.39 -17.37 -22.49
CA LEU A 37 23.45 -17.49 -21.48
C LEU A 37 22.93 -17.51 -20.02
N ASP A 38 21.78 -18.13 -19.78
CA ASP A 38 21.07 -18.10 -18.49
C ASP A 38 21.31 -19.42 -17.72
N ASN A 39 22.55 -19.71 -17.36
CA ASN A 39 22.87 -20.85 -16.50
C ASN A 39 22.93 -20.39 -15.04
N VAL A 40 22.13 -20.98 -14.14
CA VAL A 40 22.10 -20.63 -12.71
C VAL A 40 23.50 -20.68 -12.07
N ASP A 41 24.34 -21.61 -12.55
CA ASP A 41 25.73 -21.77 -12.10
C ASP A 41 26.65 -20.61 -12.55
N SER A 42 26.36 -19.95 -13.67
CA SER A 42 27.13 -18.78 -14.14
C SER A 42 26.88 -17.56 -13.25
N HIS A 43 25.63 -17.39 -12.78
CA HIS A 43 25.26 -16.34 -11.84
C HIS A 43 25.87 -16.57 -10.47
N ALA A 44 25.87 -17.82 -9.97
CA ALA A 44 26.49 -18.18 -8.70
C ALA A 44 28.01 -17.92 -8.72
N ARG A 45 28.70 -18.29 -9.81
CA ARG A 45 30.12 -18.02 -9.99
C ARG A 45 30.42 -16.51 -10.01
N ARG A 46 29.64 -15.74 -10.78
CA ARG A 46 29.81 -14.28 -10.87
C ARG A 46 29.60 -13.58 -9.53
N LEU A 47 28.63 -14.06 -8.73
CA LEU A 47 28.40 -13.54 -7.39
C LEU A 47 29.60 -13.80 -6.47
N SER A 48 30.17 -15.01 -6.49
CA SER A 48 31.37 -15.33 -5.69
C SER A 48 32.55 -14.43 -6.05
N GLU A 49 32.79 -14.19 -7.35
CA GLU A 49 33.83 -13.26 -7.81
C GLU A 49 33.62 -11.84 -7.29
N LEU A 50 32.39 -11.31 -7.40
CA LEU A 50 32.06 -9.96 -6.91
C LEU A 50 32.25 -9.84 -5.40
N LEU A 51 31.94 -10.89 -4.63
CA LEU A 51 32.16 -10.91 -3.19
C LEU A 51 33.64 -10.89 -2.82
N GLU A 52 34.49 -11.54 -3.61
CA GLU A 52 35.94 -11.51 -3.43
C GLU A 52 36.56 -10.16 -3.83
N GLU A 53 35.99 -9.46 -4.81
CA GLU A 53 36.40 -8.11 -5.24
C GLU A 53 36.04 -7.00 -4.22
N LEU A 54 35.05 -7.24 -3.35
CA LEU A 54 34.60 -6.24 -2.38
C LEU A 54 35.67 -5.98 -1.31
N PRO A 55 36.04 -4.70 -1.07
CA PRO A 55 36.97 -4.36 -0.01
C PRO A 55 36.39 -4.68 1.37
N ARG A 56 37.26 -5.09 2.30
CA ARG A 56 36.85 -5.33 3.69
C ARG A 56 36.36 -4.05 4.35
N ALA A 57 35.32 -4.13 5.17
CA ALA A 57 34.72 -2.97 5.83
C ALA A 57 35.73 -2.13 6.64
N GLU A 58 36.77 -2.76 7.21
CA GLU A 58 37.83 -2.07 7.94
C GLU A 58 38.65 -1.11 7.08
N SER A 59 38.78 -1.40 5.78
CA SER A 59 39.51 -0.54 4.82
C SER A 59 38.73 0.71 4.41
N LEU A 60 37.43 0.75 4.71
CA LEU A 60 36.53 1.86 4.36
C LEU A 60 36.11 2.71 5.56
N ARG A 61 36.73 2.51 6.74
CA ARG A 61 36.33 3.20 7.99
C ARG A 61 36.37 4.73 7.89
N ASP A 62 37.30 5.26 7.10
CA ASP A 62 37.48 6.70 6.92
C ASP A 62 36.70 7.25 5.70
N VAL A 63 35.95 6.40 4.99
CA VAL A 63 35.12 6.80 3.84
C VAL A 63 33.71 7.13 4.33
N GLU A 64 33.37 8.41 4.31
CA GLU A 64 32.00 8.86 4.57
C GLU A 64 31.24 9.01 3.24
N LEU A 65 30.17 8.21 3.08
CA LEU A 65 29.22 8.41 1.99
C LEU A 65 28.13 9.38 2.45
N ARG A 66 27.98 10.49 1.71
CA ARG A 66 26.90 11.45 1.95
C ARG A 66 25.75 11.14 0.99
N THR A 67 24.64 10.71 1.57
CA THR A 67 23.40 10.52 0.83
C THR A 67 22.86 11.89 0.41
N LEU A 68 22.56 12.04 -0.87
CA LEU A 68 21.88 13.23 -1.37
C LEU A 68 20.37 12.98 -1.29
N GLU A 69 19.66 13.86 -0.58
CA GLU A 69 18.20 13.87 -0.59
C GLU A 69 17.71 14.65 -1.80
N PHE A 70 16.85 14.02 -2.59
CA PHE A 70 16.32 14.66 -3.79
C PHE A 70 15.42 15.85 -3.42
N ASP A 71 15.89 17.04 -3.75
CA ASP A 71 15.11 18.27 -3.76
C ASP A 71 14.99 18.80 -5.20
N LYS A 72 13.75 18.87 -5.68
CA LYS A 72 13.39 19.37 -7.02
C LYS A 72 13.28 20.90 -7.06
N ASP A 73 13.17 21.56 -5.91
CA ASP A 73 12.85 22.99 -5.79
C ASP A 73 14.08 23.86 -5.51
N ASP A 74 15.18 23.27 -5.07
CA ASP A 74 16.49 23.93 -5.05
C ASP A 74 17.21 23.79 -6.41
N ASP A 75 17.35 24.91 -7.11
CA ASP A 75 18.01 24.96 -8.41
C ASP A 75 19.55 24.93 -8.33
N ASN A 76 20.15 24.95 -7.14
CA ASN A 76 21.61 24.99 -6.94
C ASN A 76 22.23 23.63 -6.59
N ASN A 77 21.42 22.60 -6.35
CA ASN A 77 21.89 21.26 -5.96
C ASN A 77 22.20 20.33 -7.15
N PHE A 78 22.00 20.80 -8.39
CA PHE A 78 22.19 20.07 -9.65
C PHE A 78 21.34 18.80 -9.85
N HIS A 79 20.38 18.50 -8.97
CA HIS A 79 19.55 17.29 -9.09
C HIS A 79 18.75 17.30 -10.40
N MET A 80 18.05 18.40 -10.67
CA MET A 80 17.26 18.53 -11.88
C MET A 80 18.12 18.62 -13.14
N ASP A 81 19.33 19.16 -13.03
CA ASP A 81 20.25 19.25 -14.18
C ASP A 81 20.75 17.86 -14.57
N PHE A 82 21.12 17.05 -13.58
CA PHE A 82 21.49 15.65 -13.78
C PHE A 82 20.34 14.85 -14.40
N ILE A 83 19.12 14.92 -13.82
CA ILE A 83 17.96 14.18 -14.31
C ILE A 83 17.62 14.57 -15.76
N THR A 84 17.60 15.88 -16.05
CA THR A 84 17.27 16.39 -17.39
C THR A 84 18.32 15.94 -18.41
N ALA A 85 19.61 16.08 -18.11
CA ALA A 85 20.70 15.67 -18.99
C ALA A 85 20.71 14.15 -19.23
N ALA A 86 20.64 13.35 -18.16
CA ALA A 86 20.63 11.89 -18.25
C ALA A 86 19.40 11.37 -19.03
N SER A 87 18.23 11.94 -18.77
CA SER A 87 17.00 11.60 -19.51
C SER A 87 17.13 11.94 -20.99
N ASN A 88 17.66 13.11 -21.34
CA ASN A 88 17.82 13.53 -22.73
C ASN A 88 18.89 12.74 -23.49
N LEU A 89 19.99 12.37 -22.83
CA LEU A 89 20.99 11.46 -23.40
C LEU A 89 20.36 10.10 -23.72
N ARG A 90 19.56 9.55 -22.80
CA ARG A 90 18.83 8.31 -23.05
C ARG A 90 17.79 8.47 -24.15
N ALA A 91 17.09 9.60 -24.20
CA ALA A 91 16.10 9.89 -25.23
C ALA A 91 16.72 9.88 -26.64
N ALA A 92 17.92 10.46 -26.78
CA ALA A 92 18.67 10.46 -28.04
C ALA A 92 18.99 9.04 -28.55
N ASN A 93 19.29 8.09 -27.66
CA ASN A 93 19.56 6.69 -28.05
C ASN A 93 18.35 5.99 -28.69
N TYR A 94 17.13 6.44 -28.39
CA TYR A 94 15.88 5.84 -28.87
C TYR A 94 15.08 6.78 -29.78
N GLU A 95 15.70 7.86 -30.26
CA GLU A 95 15.05 8.89 -31.11
C GLU A 95 13.80 9.52 -30.44
N ILE A 96 13.77 9.56 -29.11
CA ILE A 96 12.72 10.22 -28.33
C ILE A 96 13.03 11.71 -28.26
N ALA A 97 12.02 12.56 -28.47
CA ALA A 97 12.17 14.01 -28.40
C ALA A 97 12.66 14.44 -26.99
N PRO A 98 13.71 15.27 -26.89
CA PRO A 98 14.22 15.72 -25.60
C PRO A 98 13.18 16.58 -24.86
N ALA A 99 13.25 16.56 -23.53
CA ALA A 99 12.44 17.40 -22.66
C ALA A 99 13.28 18.53 -22.07
N ASP A 100 12.70 19.71 -21.91
CA ASP A 100 13.34 20.81 -21.19
C ASP A 100 13.36 20.56 -19.67
N ARG A 101 14.05 21.42 -18.93
CA ARG A 101 14.18 21.31 -17.48
C ARG A 101 12.83 21.42 -16.77
N LEU A 102 11.92 22.27 -17.26
CA LEU A 102 10.60 22.48 -16.65
C LEU A 102 9.72 21.24 -16.80
N LYS A 103 9.63 20.67 -18.00
CA LYS A 103 8.90 19.43 -18.28
C LYS A 103 9.50 18.25 -17.52
N SER A 104 10.83 18.19 -17.46
CA SER A 104 11.53 17.16 -16.66
C SER A 104 11.24 17.31 -15.18
N LYS A 105 11.22 18.54 -14.65
CA LYS A 105 10.86 18.85 -13.25
C LYS A 105 9.40 18.52 -12.93
N LEU A 106 8.48 18.83 -13.85
CA LEU A 106 7.06 18.47 -13.73
C LEU A 106 6.88 16.96 -13.55
N ILE A 107 7.56 16.17 -14.38
CA ILE A 107 7.44 14.70 -14.40
C ILE A 107 8.23 14.06 -13.24
N ALA A 108 9.54 14.31 -13.14
CA ALA A 108 10.41 13.70 -12.13
C ALA A 108 10.04 14.15 -10.71
N GLY A 109 9.64 15.42 -10.57
CA GLY A 109 9.20 16.02 -9.32
C GLY A 109 7.75 15.69 -8.93
N LYS A 110 7.01 14.96 -9.79
CA LYS A 110 5.57 14.65 -9.61
C LYS A 110 4.75 15.89 -9.22
N ILE A 111 5.01 17.01 -9.87
CA ILE A 111 4.35 18.28 -9.55
C ILE A 111 2.87 18.17 -9.95
N ILE A 112 1.98 18.42 -8.99
CA ILE A 112 0.54 18.52 -9.22
C ILE A 112 0.25 19.97 -9.63
N PRO A 113 -0.23 20.23 -10.87
CA PRO A 113 -0.56 21.58 -11.29
C PRO A 113 -1.67 22.17 -10.42
N ALA A 114 -1.48 23.40 -9.95
CA ALA A 114 -2.44 24.10 -9.11
C ALA A 114 -2.53 25.58 -9.52
N ILE A 115 -3.75 26.12 -9.47
CA ILE A 115 -4.02 27.53 -9.73
C ILE A 115 -5.09 28.04 -8.75
N ALA A 116 -4.92 29.28 -8.29
CA ALA A 116 -5.77 29.87 -7.26
C ALA A 116 -7.25 29.97 -7.63
N THR A 117 -7.58 30.04 -8.93
CA THR A 117 -8.96 30.12 -9.42
C THR A 117 -9.76 28.87 -9.08
N THR A 118 -9.23 27.67 -9.38
CA THR A 118 -9.86 26.39 -9.02
C THR A 118 -9.93 26.21 -7.51
N THR A 119 -8.85 26.55 -6.78
CA THR A 119 -8.84 26.46 -5.30
C THR A 119 -9.90 27.33 -4.65
N SER A 120 -10.03 28.59 -5.08
CA SER A 120 -11.02 29.53 -4.52
C SER A 120 -12.44 29.08 -4.80
N LEU A 121 -12.68 28.54 -5.99
CA LEU A 121 -13.99 28.02 -6.39
C LEU A 121 -14.39 26.79 -5.57
N VAL A 122 -13.50 25.80 -5.46
CA VAL A 122 -13.75 24.57 -4.69
C VAL A 122 -13.96 24.90 -3.21
N ALA A 123 -13.15 25.81 -2.64
CA ALA A 123 -13.34 26.29 -1.27
C ALA A 123 -14.71 26.96 -1.08
N GLY A 124 -15.13 27.81 -2.02
CA GLY A 124 -16.45 28.44 -2.00
C GLY A 124 -17.58 27.40 -2.01
N LEU A 125 -17.51 26.38 -2.86
CA LEU A 125 -18.49 25.28 -2.89
C LEU A 125 -18.52 24.49 -1.58
N ALA A 126 -17.36 24.19 -1.00
CA ALA A 126 -17.28 23.52 0.30
C ALA A 126 -17.93 24.34 1.43
N CYS A 127 -17.74 25.67 1.42
CA CYS A 127 -18.41 26.58 2.37
C CYS A 127 -19.94 26.58 2.22
N LEU A 128 -20.48 26.37 1.01
CA LEU A 128 -21.93 26.23 0.82
C LEU A 128 -22.47 24.96 1.47
N GLU A 129 -21.75 23.84 1.38
CA GLU A 129 -22.12 22.60 2.06
C GLU A 129 -22.01 22.74 3.59
N LEU A 130 -21.04 23.52 4.08
CA LEU A 130 -20.89 23.80 5.51
C LEU A 130 -22.13 24.47 6.11
N TYR A 131 -22.79 25.40 5.39
CA TYR A 131 -24.04 25.98 5.86
C TYR A 131 -25.12 24.92 6.12
N LYS A 132 -25.17 23.88 5.29
CA LYS A 132 -26.17 22.81 5.43
C LYS A 132 -25.92 21.99 6.70
N LEU A 133 -24.65 21.70 6.98
CA LEU A 133 -24.24 21.01 8.22
C LEU A 133 -24.57 21.84 9.47
N VAL A 134 -24.25 23.13 9.45
CA VAL A 134 -24.50 24.02 10.61
C VAL A 134 -26.00 24.19 10.89
N GLN A 135 -26.84 24.16 9.85
CA GLN A 135 -28.29 24.19 10.01
C GLN A 135 -28.88 22.85 10.50
N GLY A 136 -28.06 21.79 10.60
CA GLY A 136 -28.48 20.48 11.07
C GLY A 136 -29.25 19.66 10.04
N HIS A 137 -29.09 19.94 8.74
CA HIS A 137 -29.70 19.11 7.70
C HIS A 137 -29.07 17.72 7.68
N ASP A 138 -29.90 16.69 7.61
CA ASP A 138 -29.52 15.27 7.61
C ASP A 138 -29.95 14.53 6.33
N LYS A 139 -30.70 15.19 5.44
CA LYS A 139 -31.17 14.62 4.18
C LYS A 139 -30.11 14.72 3.09
N ALA A 140 -29.65 13.57 2.59
CA ALA A 140 -28.65 13.48 1.52
C ALA A 140 -29.01 14.30 0.27
N GLU A 141 -30.30 14.40 -0.06
CA GLU A 141 -30.87 15.14 -1.19
C GLU A 141 -30.43 16.62 -1.23
N LEU A 142 -30.25 17.21 -0.04
CA LEU A 142 -29.88 18.61 0.15
C LEU A 142 -28.38 18.82 -0.08
N PHE A 143 -27.56 17.80 0.13
CA PHE A 143 -26.11 17.86 -0.06
C PHE A 143 -25.75 17.64 -1.53
N LYS A 144 -24.64 18.25 -1.96
CA LYS A 144 -24.16 18.12 -3.34
C LYS A 144 -22.65 17.88 -3.37
N ASN A 145 -22.25 16.81 -4.06
CA ASN A 145 -20.88 16.61 -4.51
C ASN A 145 -20.66 17.48 -5.76
N GLY A 146 -19.64 18.35 -5.74
CA GLY A 146 -19.31 19.22 -6.87
C GLY A 146 -18.16 18.66 -7.72
N PHE A 147 -18.36 18.62 -9.03
CA PHE A 147 -17.36 18.26 -10.03
C PHE A 147 -17.15 19.44 -10.98
N VAL A 148 -15.93 19.95 -11.07
CA VAL A 148 -15.66 21.19 -11.81
C VAL A 148 -14.46 21.00 -12.73
N ASN A 149 -14.59 21.46 -13.98
CA ASN A 149 -13.48 21.60 -14.90
C ASN A 149 -13.56 22.97 -15.60
N LEU A 150 -12.73 23.91 -15.15
CA LEU A 150 -12.71 25.29 -15.64
C LEU A 150 -12.13 25.44 -17.06
N ALA A 151 -11.45 24.42 -17.60
CA ALA A 151 -11.01 24.44 -18.98
C ALA A 151 -12.18 24.23 -19.97
N LEU A 152 -13.20 23.47 -19.56
CA LEU A 152 -14.43 23.20 -20.33
C LEU A 152 -15.66 24.00 -19.84
N PRO A 153 -15.44 25.02 -19.00
CA PRO A 153 -16.43 25.52 -18.03
C PRO A 153 -17.50 24.53 -17.54
N PHE A 154 -17.11 23.30 -17.20
CA PHE A 154 -18.04 22.26 -16.76
C PHE A 154 -18.28 22.31 -15.26
N PHE A 155 -19.56 22.25 -14.87
CA PHE A 155 -20.02 22.16 -13.49
C PHE A 155 -21.07 21.05 -13.39
N GLY A 156 -20.73 20.00 -12.65
CA GLY A 156 -21.63 18.88 -12.36
C GLY A 156 -21.88 18.79 -10.86
N PHE A 157 -23.12 18.55 -10.48
CA PHE A 157 -23.47 18.29 -9.08
C PHE A 157 -24.24 16.98 -9.00
N SER A 158 -23.87 16.14 -8.04
CA SER A 158 -24.59 14.90 -7.75
C SER A 158 -24.91 14.82 -6.28
N GLU A 159 -25.93 14.03 -5.93
CA GLU A 159 -26.22 13.73 -4.54
C GLU A 159 -25.18 12.75 -3.99
N PRO A 160 -24.84 12.85 -2.69
CA PRO A 160 -24.07 11.82 -2.01
C PRO A 160 -24.78 10.48 -2.04
N ILE A 161 -23.99 9.41 -2.21
CA ILE A 161 -24.51 8.05 -2.22
C ILE A 161 -24.86 7.65 -0.78
N ALA A 162 -26.07 7.10 -0.58
CA ALA A 162 -26.47 6.56 0.70
C ALA A 162 -25.54 5.41 1.13
N PRO A 163 -25.25 5.25 2.43
CA PRO A 163 -24.37 4.19 2.88
C PRO A 163 -24.97 2.81 2.56
N VAL A 164 -24.12 1.89 2.12
CA VAL A 164 -24.54 0.52 1.79
C VAL A 164 -25.02 -0.17 3.07
N LYS A 165 -26.29 -0.57 3.07
CA LYS A 165 -26.88 -1.37 4.14
C LYS A 165 -26.50 -2.84 3.95
N LYS A 166 -25.91 -3.42 4.98
CA LYS A 166 -25.63 -4.85 5.09
C LYS A 166 -26.60 -5.46 6.08
N LYS A 167 -26.94 -6.73 5.86
CA LYS A 167 -27.86 -7.46 6.73
C LYS A 167 -27.16 -8.66 7.33
N TYR A 168 -27.22 -8.79 8.64
CA TYR A 168 -26.74 -9.95 9.36
C TYR A 168 -27.76 -10.37 10.42
N ARG A 169 -28.19 -11.63 10.37
CA ARG A 169 -29.20 -12.24 11.28
C ARG A 169 -30.44 -11.38 11.53
N GLY A 170 -30.90 -10.65 10.51
CA GLY A 170 -32.09 -9.80 10.59
C GLY A 170 -31.83 -8.35 10.99
N ALA A 171 -30.67 -8.03 11.57
CA ALA A 171 -30.23 -6.66 11.81
C ALA A 171 -29.65 -6.04 10.53
N GLU A 172 -29.97 -4.78 10.28
CA GLU A 172 -29.36 -3.98 9.22
C GLU A 172 -28.33 -3.03 9.83
N PHE A 173 -27.17 -2.91 9.19
CA PHE A 173 -26.11 -2.01 9.61
C PHE A 173 -25.39 -1.42 8.39
N THR A 174 -24.69 -0.32 8.60
CA THR A 174 -23.98 0.48 7.61
C THR A 174 -22.51 0.65 8.01
N LEU A 175 -21.74 1.38 7.21
CA LEU A 175 -20.36 1.75 7.54
C LEU A 175 -20.26 2.57 8.85
N TRP A 176 -21.31 3.33 9.18
CA TRP A 176 -21.30 4.27 10.31
C TRP A 176 -21.76 3.63 11.63
N ASP A 177 -22.29 2.41 11.56
CA ASP A 177 -22.75 1.69 12.73
C ASP A 177 -21.57 0.98 13.40
N TYR A 178 -21.52 1.05 14.72
CA TYR A 178 -20.52 0.38 15.54
C TYR A 178 -21.18 -0.20 16.79
N ILE A 179 -20.55 -1.21 17.38
CA ILE A 179 -21.00 -1.81 18.63
C ILE A 179 -20.20 -1.17 19.77
N GLU A 180 -20.90 -0.43 20.62
CA GLU A 180 -20.29 0.15 21.81
C GLU A 180 -20.27 -0.88 22.94
N VAL A 181 -19.07 -1.24 23.39
CA VAL A 181 -18.87 -2.13 24.54
C VAL A 181 -18.38 -1.28 25.71
N GLN A 182 -19.17 -1.25 26.79
CA GLN A 182 -18.86 -0.45 27.98
C GLN A 182 -18.19 -1.29 29.07
N GLY A 183 -17.10 -0.76 29.63
CA GLY A 183 -16.36 -1.36 30.74
C GLY A 183 -15.20 -2.26 30.30
N GLU A 184 -14.32 -2.58 31.27
CA GLU A 184 -13.27 -3.57 31.04
C GLU A 184 -13.87 -4.97 31.14
N MET A 185 -13.76 -5.74 30.07
CA MET A 185 -14.17 -7.14 30.01
C MET A 185 -12.95 -8.00 29.66
N THR A 186 -12.87 -9.18 30.23
CA THR A 186 -11.91 -10.20 29.78
C THR A 186 -12.28 -10.67 28.37
N LEU A 187 -11.32 -11.23 27.63
CA LEU A 187 -11.59 -11.77 26.30
C LEU A 187 -12.72 -12.82 26.32
N ARG A 188 -12.83 -13.64 27.38
CA ARG A 188 -13.94 -14.59 27.52
C ARG A 188 -15.29 -13.88 27.67
N GLU A 189 -15.39 -12.95 28.61
CA GLU A 189 -16.61 -12.17 28.83
C GLU A 189 -17.01 -11.38 27.58
N PHE A 190 -16.04 -10.88 26.81
CA PHE A 190 -16.29 -10.22 25.54
C PHE A 190 -16.92 -11.17 24.51
N LEU A 191 -16.36 -12.38 24.34
CA LEU A 191 -16.92 -13.38 23.42
C LEU A 191 -18.33 -13.82 23.85
N ASP A 192 -18.52 -14.04 25.16
CA ASP A 192 -19.81 -14.45 25.72
C ASP A 192 -20.86 -13.33 25.60
N HIS A 193 -20.47 -12.07 25.81
CA HIS A 193 -21.33 -10.90 25.64
C HIS A 193 -21.91 -10.80 24.23
N PHE A 194 -21.10 -11.01 23.19
CA PHE A 194 -21.58 -11.00 21.80
C PHE A 194 -22.50 -12.18 21.50
N LYS A 195 -22.24 -13.34 22.11
CA LYS A 195 -23.09 -14.52 21.96
C LYS A 195 -24.44 -14.34 22.63
N GLU A 196 -24.48 -13.78 23.83
CA GLU A 196 -25.69 -13.65 24.64
C GLU A 196 -26.55 -12.45 24.23
N ASN A 197 -25.93 -11.28 24.04
CA ASN A 197 -26.67 -10.03 23.80
C ASN A 197 -26.92 -9.74 22.32
N HIS A 198 -26.03 -10.19 21.45
CA HIS A 198 -26.14 -9.95 20.01
C HIS A 198 -26.42 -11.23 19.21
N GLY A 199 -26.39 -12.40 19.85
CA GLY A 199 -26.53 -13.67 19.15
C GLY A 199 -25.44 -13.86 18.11
N VAL A 200 -24.23 -13.33 18.30
CA VAL A 200 -23.12 -13.43 17.34
C VAL A 200 -22.01 -14.26 17.96
N GLU A 201 -21.65 -15.35 17.30
CA GLU A 201 -20.45 -16.11 17.65
C GLU A 201 -19.26 -15.51 16.91
N ILE A 202 -18.37 -14.86 17.65
CA ILE A 202 -17.16 -14.27 17.10
C ILE A 202 -16.23 -15.41 16.69
N PHE A 203 -15.93 -15.51 15.40
CA PHE A 203 -14.96 -16.48 14.90
C PHE A 203 -13.53 -15.94 14.92
N MET A 204 -13.37 -14.63 14.68
CA MET A 204 -12.09 -13.96 14.63
C MET A 204 -12.19 -12.53 15.19
N LEU A 205 -11.21 -12.15 16.00
CA LEU A 205 -11.09 -10.82 16.59
C LEU A 205 -9.67 -10.29 16.37
N SER A 206 -9.57 -9.09 15.80
CA SER A 206 -8.30 -8.42 15.54
C SER A 206 -8.36 -6.94 15.87
N GLU A 207 -7.21 -6.38 16.28
CA GLU A 207 -7.00 -4.95 16.44
C GLU A 207 -5.88 -4.53 15.49
N GLY A 208 -6.24 -3.78 14.43
CA GLY A 208 -5.31 -3.47 13.35
C GLY A 208 -4.75 -4.75 12.71
N VAL A 209 -3.42 -4.92 12.77
CA VAL A 209 -2.71 -6.11 12.25
C VAL A 209 -2.57 -7.24 13.29
N CYS A 210 -3.00 -6.99 14.53
CA CYS A 210 -2.82 -7.90 15.65
C CYS A 210 -4.02 -8.84 15.78
N LEU A 211 -3.79 -10.15 15.63
CA LEU A 211 -4.83 -11.17 15.79
C LEU A 211 -4.99 -11.53 17.28
N LEU A 212 -6.11 -11.11 17.88
CA LEU A 212 -6.38 -11.30 19.31
C LEU A 212 -6.96 -12.68 19.60
N TYR A 213 -7.93 -13.12 18.77
CA TYR A 213 -8.59 -14.42 18.90
C TYR A 213 -8.98 -14.99 17.53
N ALA A 214 -8.87 -16.31 17.37
CA ALA A 214 -9.36 -17.05 16.21
C ALA A 214 -9.83 -18.45 16.64
N GLY A 215 -11.07 -18.81 16.29
CA GLY A 215 -11.71 -20.05 16.72
C GLY A 215 -11.06 -21.34 16.21
N TYR A 216 -10.26 -21.26 15.14
CA TYR A 216 -9.52 -22.41 14.59
C TYR A 216 -8.16 -22.65 15.26
N MET A 217 -7.69 -21.74 16.13
CA MET A 217 -6.41 -21.93 16.79
C MET A 217 -6.47 -23.04 17.86
N PRO A 218 -5.34 -23.71 18.14
CA PRO A 218 -5.28 -24.67 19.25
C PRO A 218 -5.62 -23.99 20.58
N PRO A 219 -6.34 -24.67 21.50
CA PRO A 219 -6.71 -24.07 22.78
C PRO A 219 -5.53 -23.53 23.59
N SER A 220 -4.35 -24.13 23.49
CA SER A 220 -3.12 -23.66 24.13
C SER A 220 -2.70 -22.25 23.72
N TYR A 221 -3.14 -21.75 22.56
CA TYR A 221 -2.74 -20.44 22.02
C TYR A 221 -3.51 -19.27 22.62
N TYR A 222 -4.77 -19.47 23.04
CA TYR A 222 -5.65 -18.42 23.55
C TYR A 222 -6.20 -18.68 24.96
N GLN A 223 -6.01 -19.87 25.54
CA GLN A 223 -6.49 -20.18 26.90
C GLN A 223 -5.95 -19.20 27.95
N ASP A 224 -4.67 -18.81 27.85
CA ASP A 224 -4.07 -17.83 28.76
C ASP A 224 -4.61 -16.41 28.52
N ARG A 225 -5.06 -16.12 27.29
CA ARG A 225 -5.61 -14.83 26.87
C ARG A 225 -7.05 -14.62 27.34
N PHE A 226 -7.80 -15.69 27.61
CA PHE A 226 -9.20 -15.60 28.04
C PHE A 226 -9.40 -14.83 29.35
N LYS A 227 -8.41 -14.85 30.25
CA LYS A 227 -8.45 -14.14 31.53
C LYS A 227 -7.95 -12.70 31.43
N MET A 228 -7.46 -12.30 30.27
CA MET A 228 -6.90 -10.97 30.03
C MET A 228 -7.92 -10.09 29.31
N PRO A 229 -7.98 -8.79 29.63
CA PRO A 229 -8.67 -7.83 28.78
C PRO A 229 -8.04 -7.79 27.38
N PRO A 230 -8.82 -7.60 26.29
CA PRO A 230 -8.30 -7.50 24.92
C PRO A 230 -7.12 -6.51 24.78
N VAL A 231 -7.19 -5.38 25.49
CA VAL A 231 -6.12 -4.36 25.56
C VAL A 231 -4.78 -4.94 26.05
N ARG A 232 -4.81 -5.87 27.02
CA ARG A 232 -3.60 -6.54 27.52
C ARG A 232 -3.13 -7.63 26.57
N VAL A 233 -4.03 -8.32 25.86
CA VAL A 233 -3.66 -9.32 24.83
C VAL A 233 -2.84 -8.66 23.71
N HIS A 234 -3.19 -7.45 23.30
CA HIS A 234 -2.43 -6.68 22.31
C HIS A 234 -0.99 -6.41 22.76
N SER A 235 -0.79 -6.02 24.04
CA SER A 235 0.53 -5.70 24.59
C SER A 235 1.49 -6.89 24.65
N VAL A 236 0.97 -8.11 24.76
CA VAL A 236 1.76 -9.35 24.86
C VAL A 236 2.34 -9.78 23.50
N GLN A 237 1.76 -9.33 22.38
CA GLN A 237 2.26 -9.63 21.03
C GLN A 237 3.39 -8.69 20.56
N GLY A 238 3.97 -7.89 21.47
CA GLY A 238 5.10 -7.01 21.16
C GLY A 238 4.71 -5.67 20.50
N ALA A 239 3.42 -5.43 20.26
CA ALA A 239 2.92 -4.14 19.80
C ALA A 239 2.64 -3.24 21.02
N ARG A 240 3.49 -2.23 21.25
CA ARG A 240 3.15 -1.14 22.18
C ARG A 240 1.90 -0.44 21.66
N LEU A 241 0.88 -0.30 22.52
CA LEU A 241 -0.22 0.61 22.25
C LEU A 241 0.36 2.00 22.05
N SER A 242 0.35 2.51 20.83
CA SER A 242 0.72 3.90 20.58
C SER A 242 -0.36 4.77 21.22
N ALA A 243 0.02 5.67 22.12
CA ALA A 243 -0.92 6.60 22.76
C ALA A 243 -1.69 7.50 21.75
N GLY A 244 -1.33 7.45 20.46
CA GLY A 244 -1.95 8.21 19.37
C GLY A 244 -3.00 7.47 18.53
N SER A 245 -3.17 6.14 18.65
CA SER A 245 -4.23 5.43 17.90
C SER A 245 -5.64 5.66 18.47
N LEU A 246 -5.73 6.36 19.62
CA LEU A 246 -6.95 6.83 20.26
C LEU A 246 -7.54 8.11 19.64
N TRP A 247 -6.83 8.75 18.69
CA TRP A 247 -7.19 10.07 18.14
C TRP A 247 -7.19 10.09 16.61
N SER A 248 -8.16 9.42 15.99
CA SER A 248 -8.43 9.60 14.56
C SER A 248 -9.90 9.36 14.23
N SER A 249 -10.78 10.17 14.81
CA SER A 249 -12.03 10.64 14.20
C SER A 249 -12.77 11.51 15.23
N ALA A 250 -12.55 12.82 15.15
CA ALA A 250 -13.30 13.80 15.92
C ALA A 250 -14.74 13.87 15.38
N SER A 251 -15.71 13.48 16.21
CA SER A 251 -17.11 13.92 16.08
C SER A 251 -17.32 15.11 17.00
N MET A 252 -17.65 16.27 16.44
CA MET A 252 -18.14 17.41 17.21
C MET A 252 -19.57 17.11 17.68
N ARG A 253 -19.68 16.70 18.94
CA ARG A 253 -20.77 17.03 19.88
C ARG A 253 -20.25 16.80 21.29
N GLU A 254 -19.77 17.86 21.92
CA GLU A 254 -19.47 17.87 23.34
C GLU A 254 -20.78 18.02 24.14
N HIS A 255 -21.00 17.10 25.08
CA HIS A 255 -21.64 17.41 26.36
C HIS A 255 -20.67 17.00 27.47
N PRO A 256 -20.49 17.82 28.53
CA PRO A 256 -19.36 17.70 29.42
C PRO A 256 -19.68 16.78 30.60
N SER A 257 -19.23 15.53 30.57
CA SER A 257 -18.90 14.80 31.79
C SER A 257 -18.19 13.48 31.49
N ARG A 258 -17.04 13.29 32.16
CA ARG A 258 -16.25 12.06 32.31
C ARG A 258 -15.44 11.56 31.10
N THR A 259 -14.14 11.77 31.24
CA THR A 259 -13.04 11.09 30.56
C THR A 259 -13.19 9.57 30.68
N GLN A 260 -13.43 8.88 29.56
CA GLN A 260 -13.39 7.41 29.50
C GLN A 260 -12.81 6.95 28.15
N THR A 261 -11.94 5.94 28.22
CA THR A 261 -11.15 5.36 27.13
C THR A 261 -12.04 4.77 26.04
N ARG A 262 -11.83 5.16 24.77
CA ARG A 262 -12.60 4.71 23.59
C ARG A 262 -11.70 3.94 22.63
N GLY A 263 -11.93 2.64 22.43
CA GLY A 263 -11.25 1.84 21.39
C GLY A 263 -12.26 1.30 20.39
N ILE A 264 -11.96 1.36 19.09
CA ILE A 264 -12.77 0.74 18.02
C ILE A 264 -12.18 -0.66 17.75
N LEU A 265 -12.96 -1.72 17.99
CA LEU A 265 -12.59 -3.10 17.73
C LEU A 265 -13.37 -3.62 16.51
N SER A 266 -12.67 -4.25 15.56
CA SER A 266 -13.27 -4.87 14.37
C SER A 266 -13.39 -6.38 14.58
N ALA A 267 -14.58 -6.94 14.36
CA ALA A 267 -14.87 -8.37 14.54
C ALA A 267 -15.48 -8.95 13.25
N ALA A 268 -14.95 -10.08 12.79
CA ALA A 268 -15.45 -10.78 11.60
C ALA A 268 -16.26 -12.03 12.00
N ALA A 269 -17.51 -12.11 11.53
CA ALA A 269 -18.39 -13.28 11.69
C ALA A 269 -18.35 -14.15 10.42
N SER A 270 -18.32 -15.48 10.57
CA SER A 270 -18.22 -16.40 9.44
C SER A 270 -19.56 -16.57 8.71
N ALA A 271 -19.57 -16.24 7.42
CA ALA A 271 -20.45 -16.84 6.42
C ALA A 271 -19.56 -17.19 5.23
N SER A 272 -19.83 -18.32 4.58
CA SER A 272 -19.08 -18.86 3.44
C SER A 272 -19.17 -17.93 2.22
N SER A 273 -18.40 -16.83 2.22
CA SER A 273 -17.95 -16.00 1.10
C SER A 273 -17.07 -14.87 1.70
N PRO A 274 -15.86 -14.61 1.16
CA PRO A 274 -14.86 -13.84 1.88
C PRO A 274 -14.98 -12.35 1.55
N VAL A 275 -15.78 -11.56 2.27
CA VAL A 275 -15.52 -10.11 2.34
C VAL A 275 -16.10 -9.51 3.63
N ILE A 276 -15.24 -8.75 4.32
CA ILE A 276 -15.45 -7.37 4.84
C ILE A 276 -14.95 -7.18 6.28
N SER A 277 -13.84 -6.45 6.35
CA SER A 277 -13.43 -5.51 7.39
C SER A 277 -14.45 -4.39 7.62
N CYS A 278 -14.72 -4.03 8.86
CA CYS A 278 -14.87 -2.62 9.19
C CYS A 278 -13.53 -2.08 9.67
#